data_AF-J8F100-F1
#
_entry.id   AF-J8F100-F1
#
_cell.length_a   1.000
_cell.length_b   1.000
_cell.length_c   1.000
_cell.angle_alpha   90.00
_cell.angle_beta   90.00
_cell.angle_gamma   90.00
#
_symmetry.space_group_name_H-M   'P 1'
#
loop_
_entity.id
_entity.type
_entity.pdbx_description
1 polymer ?
#
loop_
_entity_poly.entity_id
_entity_poly.type
_entity_poly.pdbx_seq_one_letter_code
_entity_poly.pdbx_strand_id
1 'polypeptide(L)' 'MKKILLFLHGCLWLNICLLPLSVFIGGMATDPPDSTVFDFWEGFLFIQGISLIVFIIGFLILVVINSKKIMLIYNSAVLM' A
#
# COMPACT_ATOMS: atom_id res chain seq x y z
N MET A 1 0.77 -14.44 11.66
CA MET A 1 1.80 -14.11 10.65
C MET A 1 1.41 -14.53 9.24
N LYS A 2 1.17 -15.83 8.94
CA LYS A 2 0.81 -16.30 7.58
C LYS A 2 -0.40 -15.57 6.95
N LYS A 3 -1.46 -15.33 7.73
CA LYS A 3 -2.66 -14.60 7.28
C LYS A 3 -2.39 -13.13 6.90
N ILE A 4 -1.55 -12.43 7.66
CA ILE A 4 -1.19 -11.01 7.40
C ILE A 4 -0.27 -10.91 6.18
N LEU A 5 0.67 -11.84 6.03
CA LEU A 5 1.52 -11.94 4.85
C LEU A 5 0.69 -12.22 3.59
N LEU A 6 -0.29 -13.13 3.67
CA LEU A 6 -1.17 -13.45 2.54
C LEU A 6 -2.07 -12.25 2.19
N PHE A 7 -2.56 -11.52 3.19
CA PHE A 7 -3.26 -10.25 2.99
C PHE A 7 -2.39 -9.21 2.27
N LEU A 8 -1.17 -8.98 2.75
CA LEU A 8 -0.20 -8.06 2.13
C LEU A 8 0.11 -8.45 0.68
N HIS A 9 0.27 -9.74 0.40
CA HIS A 9 0.51 -10.22 -0.96
C HIS A 9 -0.71 -9.98 -1.86
N GLY A 10 -1.93 -10.21 -1.35
CA GLY A 10 -3.16 -9.85 -2.05
C GLY A 10 -3.27 -8.36 -2.35
N CYS A 11 -2.97 -7.50 -1.36
CA CYS A 11 -2.93 -6.05 -1.56
C CYS A 11 -1.88 -5.62 -2.60
N LEU A 12 -0.73 -6.29 -2.64
CA LEU A 12 0.31 -6.04 -3.64
C LEU A 12 -0.18 -6.38 -5.06
N TRP A 13 -0.79 -7.55 -5.22
CA TRP A 13 -1.38 -7.95 -6.52
C TRP A 13 -2.48 -7.01 -6.96
N LEU A 14 -3.37 -6.59 -6.06
CA LEU A 14 -4.38 -5.59 -6.36
C LEU A 14 -3.75 -4.25 -6.77
N ASN A 15 -2.69 -3.81 -6.09
CA ASN A 15 -1.95 -2.60 -6.50
C ASN A 15 -1.44 -2.70 -7.94
N ILE A 16 -0.85 -3.84 -8.32
CA ILE A 16 -0.33 -4.07 -9.67
C ILE A 16 -1.48 -4.10 -10.70
N CYS A 17 -2.58 -4.78 -10.39
CA CYS A 17 -3.75 -4.84 -11.26
C CYS A 17 -4.42 -3.47 -11.46
N LEU A 18 -4.33 -2.58 -10.47
CA LEU A 18 -4.90 -1.23 -10.55
C LEU A 18 -4.02 -0.25 -11.36
N LEU A 19 -2.72 -0.54 -11.58
CA LEU A 19 -1.81 0.32 -12.35
C LEU A 19 -2.32 0.67 -13.77
N PRO A 20 -2.74 -0.28 -14.62
CA PRO A 20 -3.25 0.07 -15.95
C PRO A 20 -4.52 0.92 -15.87
N LEU A 21 -5.38 0.69 -14.88
CA LEU A 21 -6.60 1.47 -14.66
C LEU A 21 -6.27 2.89 -14.18
N SER A 22 -5.32 3.06 -13.27
CA SER A 22 -4.90 4.36 -12.75
C SER A 22 -4.21 5.22 -13.82
N VAL A 23 -3.41 4.60 -14.69
CA VAL A 23 -2.85 5.27 -15.87
C VAL A 23 -3.95 5.70 -16.84
N PHE A 24 -4.95 4.86 -17.08
CA PHE A 24 -6.07 5.19 -17.97
C PHE A 24 -6.89 6.38 -17.44
N ILE A 25 -7.25 6.37 -16.16
CA ILE A 25 -8.01 7.47 -15.55
C ILE A 25 -7.17 8.75 -15.47
N GLY A 26 -5.89 8.66 -15.11
CA GLY A 26 -4.98 9.81 -15.17
C GLY A 26 -4.90 10.39 -16.58
N GLY A 27 -4.84 9.55 -17.62
CA GLY A 27 -4.86 10.00 -19.01
C GLY A 27 -6.17 10.70 -19.39
N MET A 28 -7.33 10.19 -18.96
CA MET A 28 -8.61 10.86 -19.19
C MET A 28 -8.74 12.18 -18.44
N ALA A 29 -8.08 12.34 -17.29
CA ALA A 29 -8.04 13.60 -16.56
C ALA A 29 -7.28 14.70 -17.34
N THR A 30 -6.42 14.33 -18.28
CA THR A 30 -5.71 15.25 -19.18
C THR A 30 -6.38 15.50 -20.53
N ASP A 31 -7.62 15.03 -20.70
CA ASP A 31 -8.39 15.30 -21.93
C ASP A 31 -8.78 16.78 -22.11
N PRO A 32 -9.09 17.57 -21.04
CA PRO A 32 -9.42 18.97 -21.21
C PRO A 32 -8.25 19.82 -21.75
N PRO A 33 -8.52 20.85 -22.57
CA PRO A 33 -7.48 21.67 -23.19
C PRO A 33 -6.66 22.52 -22.21
N ASP A 34 -7.22 22.83 -21.04
CA ASP A 34 -6.56 23.57 -19.96
C ASP A 34 -5.90 22.64 -18.91
N SER A 35 -5.91 21.33 -19.15
CA SER A 35 -5.36 20.35 -18.22
C SER A 35 -3.83 20.39 -18.18
N THR A 36 -3.30 19.97 -17.04
CA THR A 36 -1.88 19.95 -16.73
C THR A 36 -1.45 18.54 -16.33
N VAL A 37 -0.14 18.34 -16.22
CA VAL A 37 0.42 17.10 -15.68
C VAL A 37 -0.07 16.84 -14.24
N PHE A 38 -0.49 17.88 -13.49
CA PHE A 38 -1.06 17.70 -12.15
C PHE A 38 -2.41 16.96 -12.20
N ASP A 39 -3.25 17.23 -13.19
CA ASP A 39 -4.55 16.55 -13.36
C ASP A 39 -4.36 15.06 -13.65
N PHE A 40 -3.31 14.70 -14.40
CA PHE A 40 -2.90 13.29 -14.56
C PHE A 40 -2.57 12.65 -13.21
N TRP A 41 -1.71 13.30 -12.41
CA TRP A 41 -1.31 12.77 -11.11
C TRP A 41 -2.49 12.68 -10.16
N GLU A 42 -3.43 13.63 -10.21
CA GLU A 42 -4.64 13.61 -9.39
C GLU A 42 -5.51 12.39 -9.74
N GLY A 43 -5.81 12.17 -11.02
CA GLY A 43 -6.57 11.00 -11.47
C GLY A 43 -5.84 9.67 -11.20
N PHE A 44 -4.53 9.62 -11.40
CA PHE A 44 -3.71 8.44 -11.14
C PHE A 44 -3.67 8.10 -9.64
N LEU A 45 -3.38 9.09 -8.79
CA LEU A 45 -3.29 8.92 -7.35
C LEU A 45 -4.66 8.71 -6.69
N PHE A 46 -5.75 9.14 -7.30
CA PHE A 46 -7.09 8.85 -6.79
C PHE A 46 -7.34 7.34 -6.70
N ILE A 47 -7.00 6.59 -7.75
CA ILE A 47 -7.15 5.13 -7.78
C ILE A 47 -5.99 4.43 -7.07
N GLN A 48 -4.75 4.81 -7.41
CA GLN A 48 -3.57 4.12 -6.91
C GLN A 48 -3.29 4.45 -5.44
N GLY A 49 -3.58 5.68 -5.01
CA GLY A 49 -3.31 6.16 -3.66
C GLY A 49 -4.09 5.39 -2.59
N ILE A 50 -5.38 5.11 -2.82
CA ILE A 50 -6.19 4.29 -1.91
C ILE A 50 -5.57 2.89 -1.76
N SER A 51 -5.21 2.28 -2.89
CA SER A 51 -4.59 0.94 -2.91
C SER A 51 -3.24 0.91 -2.17
N LEU A 52 -2.42 1.97 -2.34
CA LEU A 52 -1.14 2.12 -1.65
C LEU A 52 -1.30 2.36 -0.16
N ILE A 53 -2.26 3.19 0.27
CA ILE A 53 -2.52 3.48 1.68
C ILE A 53 -2.87 2.19 2.43
N VAL A 54 -3.77 1.36 1.86
CA VAL A 54 -4.14 0.07 2.46
C VAL A 54 -2.93 -0.85 2.60
N PHE A 55 -2.07 -0.90 1.59
CA PHE A 55 -0.83 -1.69 1.62
C PHE A 55 0.13 -1.19 2.72
N ILE A 56 0.35 0.12 2.82
CA ILE A 56 1.23 0.74 3.82
C ILE A 56 0.73 0.46 5.23
N ILE A 57 -0.57 0.58 5.49
CA ILE A 57 -1.16 0.27 6.81
C ILE A 57 -0.94 -1.19 7.17
N GLY A 58 -1.21 -2.12 6.24
CA GLY A 58 -0.97 -3.54 6.45
C GLY A 58 0.51 -3.86 6.75
N PHE A 59 1.42 -3.18 6.05
CA PHE A 59 2.86 -3.31 6.27
C PHE A 59 3.29 -2.78 7.65
N LEU A 60 2.81 -1.60 8.05
CA LEU A 60 3.11 -1.02 9.37
C LEU A 60 2.64 -1.94 10.51
N ILE A 61 1.43 -2.51 10.40
CA ILE A 61 0.91 -3.48 11.37
C ILE A 61 1.84 -4.69 11.48
N LEU A 62 2.31 -5.21 10.34
CA LEU A 62 3.25 -6.34 10.32
C LEU A 62 4.56 -5.99 11.03
N VAL A 63 5.13 -4.81 10.77
CA VAL A 63 6.35 -4.33 11.44
C VAL A 63 6.16 -4.26 12.95
N VAL A 64 5.08 -3.61 13.41
CA VAL A 64 4.78 -3.46 14.84
C VAL A 64 4.63 -4.82 15.55
N ILE A 65 3.92 -5.77 14.93
CA ILE A 65 3.75 -7.12 15.50
C ILE A 65 5.11 -7.83 15.64
N ASN A 66 5.97 -7.74 14.63
CA ASN A 66 7.29 -8.37 14.68
C ASN A 66 8.20 -7.72 15.73
N SER A 67 8.19 -6.40 15.86
CA SER A 67 8.94 -5.68 16.90
C SER A 67 8.53 -6.11 18.30
N LYS A 68 7.21 -6.24 18.56
CA LYS A 68 6.71 -6.72 19.87
C LYS A 68 7.11 -8.16 20.15
N LYS A 69 7.06 -9.03 19.14
CA LYS A 69 7.47 -10.44 19.28
C LYS A 69 8.94 -10.56 19.67
N ILE A 70 9.82 -9.77 19.05
CA ILE A 70 11.26 -9.76 19.37
C ILE A 70 11.50 -9.32 20.82
N MET A 71 10.81 -8.28 21.27
CA MET A 71 10.92 -7.78 22.64
C MET A 71 10.51 -8.83 23.68
N LEU A 72 9.43 -9.57 23.43
CA LEU A 72 8.97 -10.65 24.32
C LEU A 72 9.99 -11.80 24.41
N ILE A 73 10.59 -12.19 23.29
CA ILE A 73 11.63 -13.24 23.25
C ILE A 73 12.85 -12.80 24.07
N TYR A 74 13.29 -11.57 23.90
CA TYR A 74 14.42 -11.02 24.66
C TYR A 74 14.14 -11.03 26.17
N ASN A 75 12.97 -10.52 26.59
CA ASN A 75 12.63 -10.46 28.01
C ASN A 75 12.54 -11.84 28.66
N SER A 76 11.99 -12.83 27.94
CA SER A 76 11.95 -14.23 28.40
C SER A 76 13.34 -14.88 28.49
N ALA A 77 14.29 -14.48 27.64
CA ALA A 77 15.65 -15.02 27.65
C ALA A 77 16.54 -14.37 28.73
N VAL A 78 16.23 -13.13 29.15
CA VAL A 78 16.95 -12.42 30.22
C VAL A 78 16.45 -12.79 31.62
N LEU A 79 15.16 -13.15 31.74
CA LEU A 79 14.53 -13.55 33.01
C LEU A 79 14.73 -15.05 33.35
N MET A 80 15.44 -15.80 32.51
CA MET A 80 15.73 -17.23 32.66
C MET A 80 17.21 -17.44 32.97
#